data_AF-A0A841F5D1-F1
#
_entry.id   AF-A0A841F5D1-F1
#
_cell.length_a   1.000
_cell.length_b   1.000
_cell.length_c   1.000
_cell.angle_alpha   90.00
_cell.angle_beta   90.00
_cell.angle_gamma   90.00
#
_symmetry.space_group_name_H-M   'P 1'
#
loop_
_entity.id
_entity.type
_entity.pdbx_description
1 polymer ?
#
loop_
_entity_poly.entity_id
_entity_poly.type
_entity_poly.pdbx_seq_one_letter_code
_entity_poly.pdbx_strand_id
1 'polypeptide(L)'
;MKILTKEWYETCQQTGLHFGMRVHKGAASLDEALYERLYKRKEKEHVKLQRDVYNTDPRFMLEHDGQVMTRVDKAFSGEEVTEEDQLVYQMPPEERAHIEKLIAEYDARPDFDEKQCKEDYKEAMEWNYKNHAERLPAEIVEQIADIRVFSLGYCTREVKQQLKKKSEENMKEMERVLQEYREDVEKQGIPVDVRRQLQFHDCIVTTLLNGDDLVLQFDSRGGFTEFSKLTLKAAKILKQEGAVVGKYWLYEELYQIDNEYELHVLLNGEPMSELIVRCTDIVAEIE
;
A
#
# COMPACT_ATOMS: atom_id res chain seq x y z
N MET A 1 1.13 -16.72 -19.96
CA MET A 1 1.28 -15.31 -20.39
C MET A 1 1.34 -14.50 -19.11
N LYS A 2 2.25 -13.54 -18.95
CA LYS A 2 2.31 -12.71 -17.74
C LYS A 2 1.18 -11.66 -17.77
N ILE A 3 0.39 -11.52 -16.71
CA ILE A 3 -0.84 -10.71 -16.67
C ILE A 3 -0.68 -9.49 -15.73
N LEU A 4 -0.24 -9.71 -14.49
CA LEU A 4 0.07 -8.69 -13.48
C LEU A 4 1.50 -8.16 -13.66
N THR A 5 1.69 -7.36 -14.70
CA THR A 5 3.00 -6.79 -15.06
C THR A 5 3.32 -5.49 -14.31
N LYS A 6 4.53 -4.96 -14.50
CA LYS A 6 4.92 -3.63 -14.01
C LYS A 6 4.00 -2.55 -14.56
N GLU A 7 3.63 -2.64 -15.84
CA GLU A 7 2.73 -1.70 -16.52
C GLU A 7 1.31 -1.76 -15.93
N TRP A 8 0.84 -2.95 -15.58
CA TRP A 8 -0.42 -3.09 -14.87
C TRP A 8 -0.36 -2.42 -13.49
N TYR A 9 0.70 -2.64 -12.71
CA TYR A 9 0.89 -1.96 -11.43
C TYR A 9 0.91 -0.43 -11.57
N GLU A 10 1.64 0.10 -12.55
CA GLU A 10 1.66 1.54 -12.85
C GLU A 10 0.26 2.07 -13.20
N THR A 11 -0.56 1.27 -13.88
CA THR A 11 -1.97 1.61 -14.15
C THR A 11 -2.79 1.66 -12.86
N CYS A 12 -2.58 0.70 -11.94
CA CYS A 12 -3.23 0.69 -10.61
C CYS A 12 -2.95 1.98 -9.83
N GLN A 13 -1.70 2.45 -9.84
CA GLN A 13 -1.28 3.70 -9.17
C GLN A 13 -1.98 4.95 -9.74
N GLN A 14 -2.58 4.85 -10.92
CA GLN A 14 -3.23 5.96 -11.62
C GLN A 14 -4.76 5.83 -11.68
N THR A 15 -5.37 4.97 -10.87
CA THR A 15 -6.84 4.85 -10.78
C THR A 15 -7.46 6.00 -9.97
N GLY A 16 -6.69 6.67 -9.12
CA GLY A 16 -7.15 7.71 -8.19
C GLY A 16 -6.71 9.15 -8.51
N LEU A 17 -6.21 9.44 -9.72
CA LEU A 17 -5.60 10.74 -10.09
C LEU A 17 -6.41 12.01 -9.73
N HIS A 18 -7.75 11.90 -9.68
CA HIS A 18 -8.63 13.04 -9.38
C HIS A 18 -8.91 13.22 -7.88
N PHE A 19 -8.52 12.28 -7.02
CA PHE A 19 -8.72 12.36 -5.58
C PHE A 19 -7.88 13.49 -4.96
N GLY A 20 -8.43 14.14 -3.93
CA GLY A 20 -7.81 15.31 -3.31
C GLY A 20 -7.88 16.61 -4.15
N MET A 21 -8.15 16.54 -5.45
CA MET A 21 -8.14 17.72 -6.34
C MET A 21 -9.39 18.60 -6.18
N ARG A 22 -9.16 19.91 -6.05
CA ARG A 22 -10.20 20.95 -5.95
C ARG A 22 -10.11 21.92 -7.13
N VAL A 23 -11.26 22.34 -7.64
CA VAL A 23 -11.29 23.33 -8.74
C VAL A 23 -11.00 24.72 -8.19
N HIS A 24 -10.08 25.45 -8.81
CA HIS A 24 -9.77 26.84 -8.46
C HIS A 24 -9.58 27.68 -9.73
N LYS A 25 -10.28 28.83 -9.83
CA LYS A 25 -10.24 29.68 -11.03
C LYS A 25 -8.82 30.19 -11.35
N GLY A 26 -8.07 30.55 -10.32
CA GLY A 26 -6.69 31.02 -10.47
C GLY A 26 -5.68 29.92 -10.85
N ALA A 27 -6.07 28.65 -10.89
CA ALA A 27 -5.18 27.56 -11.36
C ALA A 27 -4.98 27.56 -12.89
N ALA A 28 -5.67 28.44 -13.62
CA ALA A 28 -5.54 28.59 -15.07
C ALA A 28 -4.37 29.49 -15.51
N SER A 29 -3.60 30.02 -14.56
CA SER A 29 -2.47 30.92 -14.82
C SER A 29 -1.35 30.71 -13.80
N LEU A 30 -0.13 31.04 -14.20
CA LEU A 30 1.01 31.15 -13.28
C LEU A 30 0.83 32.41 -12.41
N ASP A 31 0.39 32.23 -11.16
CA ASP A 31 0.13 33.31 -10.20
C ASP A 31 0.89 33.02 -8.90
N GLU A 32 2.01 33.72 -8.70
CA GLU A 32 2.88 33.53 -7.53
C GLU A 32 2.17 33.88 -6.21
N ALA A 33 1.36 34.94 -6.21
CA ALA A 33 0.65 35.37 -5.01
C ALA A 33 -0.45 34.36 -4.62
N LEU A 34 -1.09 33.72 -5.61
CA LEU A 34 -1.97 32.59 -5.37
C LEU A 34 -1.19 31.40 -4.80
N TYR A 35 -0.10 31.00 -5.44
CA TYR A 35 0.71 29.86 -5.00
C TYR A 35 1.19 30.04 -3.55
N GLU A 36 1.85 31.15 -3.22
CA GLU A 36 2.35 31.41 -1.87
C GLU A 36 1.24 31.36 -0.80
N ARG A 37 0.07 31.91 -1.11
CA ARG A 37 -1.08 31.88 -0.20
C ARG A 37 -1.61 30.47 0.02
N LEU A 38 -1.72 29.68 -1.04
CA LEU A 38 -2.18 28.29 -0.96
C LEU A 38 -1.15 27.41 -0.24
N TYR A 39 0.13 27.59 -0.55
CA TYR A 39 1.25 26.89 0.08
C TYR A 39 1.25 27.13 1.60
N LYS A 40 1.25 28.40 2.04
CA LYS A 40 1.22 28.75 3.48
C LYS A 40 0.02 28.14 4.20
N ARG A 41 -1.15 28.08 3.55
CA ARG A 41 -2.33 27.41 4.11
C ARG A 41 -2.10 25.91 4.26
N LYS A 42 -1.58 25.25 3.23
CA LYS A 42 -1.34 23.80 3.23
C LYS A 42 -0.22 23.38 4.17
N GLU A 43 0.85 24.16 4.26
CA GLU A 43 1.91 23.97 5.26
C GLU A 43 1.34 24.08 6.68
N LYS A 44 0.51 25.09 6.96
CA LYS A 44 -0.14 25.22 8.27
C LYS A 44 -1.08 24.06 8.59
N GLU A 45 -1.86 23.59 7.61
CA GLU A 45 -2.71 22.40 7.75
C GLU A 45 -1.87 21.15 8.04
N HIS A 46 -0.75 20.97 7.33
CA HIS A 46 0.18 19.85 7.52
C HIS A 46 0.85 19.88 8.90
N VAL A 47 1.43 21.02 9.30
CA VAL A 47 2.06 21.21 10.62
C VAL A 47 1.06 20.92 11.73
N LYS A 48 -0.20 21.38 11.59
CA LYS A 48 -1.25 21.08 12.56
C LYS A 48 -1.50 19.58 12.63
N LEU A 49 -1.70 18.91 11.49
CA LEU A 49 -1.93 17.47 11.45
C LEU A 49 -0.77 16.69 12.07
N GLN A 50 0.48 17.02 11.72
CA GLN A 50 1.66 16.37 12.28
C GLN A 50 1.78 16.59 13.78
N ARG A 51 1.46 17.80 14.26
CA ARG A 51 1.41 18.10 15.69
C ARG A 51 0.30 17.32 16.41
N ASP A 52 -0.87 17.19 15.81
CA ASP A 52 -1.99 16.42 16.37
C ASP A 52 -1.62 14.92 16.46
N VAL A 53 -1.00 14.36 15.41
CA VAL A 53 -0.46 12.98 15.41
C VAL A 53 0.63 12.82 16.45
N TYR A 54 1.59 13.76 16.51
CA TYR A 54 2.64 13.77 17.51
C TYR A 54 2.07 13.74 18.92
N ASN A 55 1.05 14.56 19.20
CA ASN A 55 0.42 14.65 20.52
C ASN A 55 -0.57 13.52 20.83
N THR A 56 -0.74 12.53 19.95
CA THR A 56 -1.63 11.39 20.20
C THR A 56 -0.96 10.45 21.21
N ASP A 57 -1.48 10.40 22.44
CA ASP A 57 -0.93 9.60 23.54
C ASP A 57 -1.26 8.11 23.36
N PRO A 58 -0.27 7.22 23.12
CA PRO A 58 -0.50 5.81 22.84
C PRO A 58 -1.20 5.06 23.98
N ARG A 59 -1.31 5.65 25.19
CA ARG A 59 -2.13 5.10 26.28
C ARG A 59 -3.59 4.87 25.89
N PHE A 60 -4.14 5.62 24.93
CA PHE A 60 -5.50 5.38 24.44
C PHE A 60 -5.68 3.93 23.95
N MET A 61 -4.62 3.28 23.46
CA MET A 61 -4.66 1.90 22.98
C MET A 61 -4.94 0.90 24.11
N LEU A 62 -4.54 1.21 25.35
CA LEU A 62 -4.80 0.37 26.52
C LEU A 62 -6.27 0.42 26.97
N GLU A 63 -7.04 1.44 26.56
CA GLU A 63 -8.45 1.59 26.95
C GLU A 63 -9.35 0.49 26.37
N HIS A 64 -8.89 -0.19 25.33
CA HIS A 64 -9.63 -1.28 24.67
C HIS A 64 -9.52 -2.62 25.41
N ASP A 65 -8.56 -2.78 26.32
CA ASP A 65 -8.41 -4.00 27.09
C ASP A 65 -9.58 -4.18 28.08
N GLY A 66 -10.21 -5.35 28.06
CA GLY A 66 -11.43 -5.60 28.82
C GLY A 66 -12.69 -5.02 28.19
N GLN A 67 -12.61 -4.44 26.98
CA GLN A 67 -13.79 -3.94 26.29
C GLN A 67 -14.69 -5.11 25.86
N VAL A 68 -15.98 -5.00 26.19
CA VAL A 68 -17.00 -5.92 25.71
C VAL A 68 -17.32 -5.58 24.25
N MET A 69 -17.09 -6.52 23.37
CA MET A 69 -17.35 -6.42 21.94
C MET A 69 -18.43 -7.42 21.52
N THR A 70 -19.29 -7.01 20.59
CA THR A 70 -20.27 -7.90 19.98
C THR A 70 -19.64 -8.63 18.81
N ARG A 71 -19.91 -9.93 18.68
CA ARG A 71 -19.47 -10.69 17.52
C ARG A 71 -19.98 -10.05 16.22
N VAL A 72 -19.09 -9.93 15.24
CA VAL A 72 -19.36 -9.21 13.99
C VAL A 72 -20.54 -9.82 13.21
N ASP A 73 -20.66 -11.14 13.17
CA ASP A 73 -21.79 -11.84 12.53
C ASP A 73 -23.15 -11.45 13.13
N LYS A 74 -23.19 -11.17 14.44
CA LYS A 74 -24.40 -10.74 15.15
C LYS A 74 -24.64 -9.24 15.10
N ALA A 75 -23.58 -8.42 15.16
CA ALA A 75 -23.71 -6.97 15.06
C ALA A 75 -24.40 -6.51 13.76
N PHE A 76 -24.31 -7.32 12.69
CA PHE A 76 -24.90 -7.03 11.38
C PHE A 76 -26.10 -7.91 11.01
N SER A 77 -26.54 -8.84 11.87
CA SER A 77 -27.65 -9.76 11.54
C SER A 77 -29.04 -9.13 11.69
N GLY A 78 -29.16 -8.05 12.47
CA GLY A 78 -30.46 -7.45 12.82
C GLY A 78 -31.27 -8.26 13.85
N GLU A 79 -30.69 -9.32 14.41
CA GLU A 79 -31.26 -10.11 15.51
C GLU A 79 -30.96 -9.44 16.86
N GLU A 80 -31.69 -9.85 17.92
CA GLU A 80 -31.41 -9.39 19.28
C GLU A 80 -30.06 -9.95 19.76
N VAL A 81 -29.18 -9.06 20.23
CA VAL A 81 -27.85 -9.41 20.76
C VAL A 81 -28.00 -9.89 22.20
N THR A 82 -27.55 -11.11 22.47
CA THR A 82 -27.58 -11.72 23.80
C THR A 82 -26.21 -11.64 24.49
N GLU A 83 -26.14 -11.97 25.78
CA GLU A 83 -24.87 -12.02 26.52
C GLU A 83 -23.87 -13.05 25.94
N GLU A 84 -24.35 -14.13 25.32
CA GLU A 84 -23.51 -15.13 24.65
C GLU A 84 -22.87 -14.62 23.35
N ASP A 85 -23.41 -13.54 22.78
CA ASP A 85 -22.88 -12.88 21.58
C ASP A 85 -21.81 -11.83 21.93
N GLN A 86 -21.51 -11.67 23.22
CA GLN A 86 -20.50 -10.75 23.74
C GLN A 86 -19.18 -11.46 24.00
N LEU A 87 -18.09 -10.82 23.59
CA LEU A 87 -16.72 -11.25 23.83
C LEU A 87 -16.00 -10.14 24.58
N VAL A 88 -15.23 -10.51 25.59
CA VAL A 88 -14.34 -9.55 26.26
C VAL A 88 -13.01 -9.58 25.53
N TYR A 89 -12.62 -8.45 24.93
CA TYR A 89 -11.30 -8.33 24.36
C TYR A 89 -10.26 -8.44 25.47
N GLN A 90 -9.34 -9.40 25.33
CA GLN A 90 -8.17 -9.51 26.19
C GLN A 90 -6.96 -9.20 25.34
N MET A 91 -6.29 -8.09 25.66
CA MET A 91 -5.09 -7.67 24.96
C MET A 91 -3.98 -8.70 25.17
N PRO A 92 -3.41 -9.27 24.09
CA PRO A 92 -2.27 -10.17 24.18
C PRO A 92 -1.09 -9.52 24.92
N PRO A 93 -0.30 -10.29 25.69
CA PRO A 93 0.85 -9.75 26.42
C PRO A 93 1.88 -9.05 25.53
N GLU A 94 2.07 -9.54 24.30
CA GLU A 94 3.00 -8.96 23.33
C GLU A 94 2.55 -7.60 22.83
N GLU A 95 1.24 -7.44 22.55
CA GLU A 95 0.65 -6.16 22.17
C GLU A 95 0.76 -5.16 23.32
N ARG A 96 0.47 -5.58 24.55
CA ARG A 96 0.65 -4.72 25.73
C ARG A 96 2.09 -4.26 25.87
N ALA A 97 3.06 -5.18 25.79
CA ALA A 97 4.48 -4.83 25.89
C ALA A 97 4.91 -3.86 24.78
N HIS A 98 4.34 -4.01 23.57
CA HIS A 98 4.56 -3.06 22.48
C HIS A 98 4.00 -1.68 22.81
N ILE A 99 2.77 -1.58 23.31
CA ILE A 99 2.15 -0.31 23.70
C ILE A 99 2.92 0.35 24.85
N GLU A 100 3.37 -0.40 25.85
CA GLU A 100 4.22 0.11 26.93
C GLU A 100 5.53 0.70 26.41
N LYS A 101 6.14 0.07 25.39
CA LYS A 101 7.31 0.64 24.71
C LYS A 101 6.97 1.95 23.99
N LEU A 102 5.85 2.02 23.26
CA LEU A 102 5.40 3.26 22.61
C LEU A 102 5.15 4.38 23.64
N ILE A 103 4.60 4.05 24.80
CA ILE A 103 4.39 5.00 25.91
C ILE A 103 5.73 5.53 26.42
N ALA A 104 6.72 4.65 26.65
CA ALA A 104 8.04 5.07 27.09
C ALA A 104 8.73 5.99 26.06
N GLU A 105 8.61 5.67 24.77
CA GLU A 105 9.09 6.52 23.67
C GLU A 105 8.34 7.86 23.62
N TYR A 106 7.02 7.84 23.82
CA TYR A 106 6.15 9.03 23.87
C TYR A 106 6.53 9.96 25.03
N ASP A 107 6.81 9.43 26.21
CA ASP A 107 7.15 10.24 27.39
C ASP A 107 8.57 10.81 27.32
N ALA A 108 9.50 10.10 26.65
CA ALA A 108 10.91 10.48 26.56
C ALA A 108 11.26 11.39 25.37
N ARG A 109 10.33 11.60 24.44
CA ARG A 109 10.57 12.37 23.22
C ARG A 109 10.80 13.87 23.51
N PRO A 110 11.49 14.59 22.60
CA PRO A 110 11.65 16.04 22.71
C PRO A 110 10.32 16.77 22.47
N ASP A 111 10.34 18.11 22.45
CA ASP A 111 9.18 18.86 21.97
C ASP A 111 9.02 18.71 20.44
N PHE A 112 7.80 18.90 19.95
CA PHE A 112 7.51 18.89 18.51
C PHE A 112 8.30 19.98 17.77
N ASP A 113 9.17 19.57 16.84
CA ASP A 113 9.96 20.47 16.01
C ASP A 113 9.15 20.95 14.80
N GLU A 114 8.49 22.11 14.96
CA GLU A 114 7.74 22.74 13.88
C GLU A 114 8.63 23.18 12.72
N LYS A 115 9.91 23.50 12.97
CA LYS A 115 10.82 23.94 11.90
C LYS A 115 11.17 22.75 11.01
N GLN A 116 11.58 21.63 11.61
CA GLN A 116 11.87 20.40 10.86
C GLN A 116 10.64 19.95 10.07
N CYS A 117 9.45 19.95 10.69
CA CYS A 117 8.21 19.59 9.99
C CYS A 117 7.94 20.44 8.74
N LYS A 118 8.26 21.73 8.76
CA LYS A 118 8.13 22.61 7.57
C LYS A 118 9.19 22.32 6.51
N GLU A 119 10.41 21.99 6.93
CA GLU A 119 11.49 21.57 6.02
C GLU A 119 11.11 20.26 5.31
N ASP A 120 10.64 19.26 6.06
CA ASP A 120 10.15 17.99 5.51
C ASP A 120 8.97 18.20 4.55
N TYR A 121 8.03 19.09 4.90
CA TYR A 121 6.90 19.43 4.04
C TYR A 121 7.36 20.07 2.71
N LYS A 122 8.38 20.93 2.77
CA LYS A 122 8.96 21.55 1.58
C LYS A 122 9.62 20.50 0.67
N GLU A 123 10.42 19.61 1.24
CA GLU A 123 11.08 18.53 0.48
C GLU A 123 10.04 17.60 -0.17
N ALA A 124 9.02 17.21 0.58
CA ALA A 124 7.89 16.42 0.06
C ALA A 124 7.19 17.15 -1.09
N MET A 125 7.06 18.47 -1.02
CA MET A 125 6.45 19.26 -2.08
C MET A 125 7.31 19.33 -3.35
N GLU A 126 8.62 19.48 -3.22
CA GLU A 126 9.55 19.43 -4.35
C GLU A 126 9.52 18.08 -5.05
N TRP A 127 9.46 16.99 -4.28
CA TRP A 127 9.27 15.64 -4.83
C TRP A 127 7.93 15.52 -5.56
N ASN A 128 6.83 15.99 -4.95
CA ASN A 128 5.50 15.95 -5.57
C ASN A 128 5.44 16.72 -6.90
N TYR A 129 6.15 17.85 -7.05
CA TYR A 129 6.21 18.58 -8.32
C TYR A 129 6.82 17.72 -9.43
N LYS A 130 7.96 17.08 -9.15
CA LYS A 130 8.66 16.20 -10.10
C LYS A 130 7.82 14.97 -10.44
N ASN A 131 7.32 14.29 -9.41
CA ASN A 131 6.52 13.09 -9.56
C ASN A 131 5.25 13.34 -10.41
N HIS A 132 4.53 14.44 -10.18
CA HIS A 132 3.38 14.77 -11.03
C HIS A 132 3.79 15.14 -12.47
N ALA A 133 4.90 15.84 -12.67
CA ALA A 133 5.38 16.17 -14.01
C ALA A 133 5.81 14.93 -14.82
N GLU A 134 6.35 13.92 -14.15
CA GLU A 134 6.88 12.71 -14.79
C GLU A 134 5.82 11.61 -14.99
N ARG A 135 4.86 11.47 -14.06
CA ARG A 135 3.93 10.33 -14.04
C ARG A 135 2.53 10.64 -14.57
N LEU A 136 2.12 11.90 -14.64
CA LEU A 136 0.85 12.25 -15.25
C LEU A 136 0.92 12.11 -16.78
N PRO A 137 -0.21 11.78 -17.44
CA PRO A 137 -0.28 11.84 -18.90
C PRO A 137 0.17 13.21 -19.43
N ALA A 138 1.05 13.23 -20.43
CA ALA A 138 1.65 14.45 -20.96
C ALA A 138 0.59 15.46 -21.40
N GLU A 139 -0.50 15.00 -22.00
CA GLU A 139 -1.60 15.85 -22.48
C GLU A 139 -2.30 16.59 -21.32
N ILE A 140 -2.33 16.00 -20.13
CA ILE A 140 -2.87 16.64 -18.93
C ILE A 140 -1.85 17.62 -18.36
N VAL A 141 -0.57 17.25 -18.31
CA VAL A 141 0.53 18.11 -17.81
C VAL A 141 0.60 19.40 -18.59
N GLU A 142 0.49 19.35 -19.93
CA GLU A 142 0.51 20.52 -20.81
C GLU A 142 -0.62 21.53 -20.52
N GLN A 143 -1.71 21.10 -19.89
CA GLN A 143 -2.86 21.95 -19.53
C GLN A 143 -2.76 22.54 -18.12
N ILE A 144 -1.76 22.12 -17.34
CA ILE A 144 -1.52 22.64 -15.99
C ILE A 144 -0.66 23.90 -16.10
N ALA A 145 -1.24 25.05 -15.81
CA ALA A 145 -0.53 26.33 -15.88
C ALA A 145 0.55 26.51 -14.79
N ASP A 146 0.35 25.91 -13.62
CA ASP A 146 1.32 25.90 -12.52
C ASP A 146 1.27 24.55 -11.79
N ILE A 147 2.30 23.72 -12.00
CA ILE A 147 2.42 22.40 -11.37
C ILE A 147 2.49 22.49 -9.84
N ARG A 148 2.95 23.62 -9.29
CA ARG A 148 3.05 23.81 -7.85
C ARG A 148 1.67 23.98 -7.23
N VAL A 149 0.79 24.74 -7.88
CA VAL A 149 -0.63 24.87 -7.50
C VAL A 149 -1.36 23.54 -7.67
N PHE A 150 -1.03 22.78 -8.72
CA PHE A 150 -1.54 21.43 -8.93
C PHE A 150 -1.19 20.49 -7.78
N SER A 151 0.08 20.39 -7.41
CA SER A 151 0.54 19.51 -6.34
C SER A 151 0.02 19.93 -4.95
N LEU A 152 -0.47 21.16 -4.76
CA LEU A 152 -1.21 21.58 -3.56
C LEU A 152 -2.67 21.10 -3.54
N GLY A 153 -3.11 20.37 -4.57
CA GLY A 153 -4.44 19.82 -4.72
C GLY A 153 -5.41 20.74 -5.47
N TYR A 154 -4.94 21.65 -6.33
CA TYR A 154 -5.80 22.60 -7.06
C TYR A 154 -5.60 22.55 -8.56
N CYS A 155 -6.69 22.45 -9.32
CA CYS A 155 -6.64 22.43 -10.79
C CYS A 155 -7.79 23.23 -11.40
N THR A 156 -7.77 23.36 -12.73
CA THR A 156 -8.92 23.86 -13.49
C THR A 156 -10.03 22.81 -13.54
N ARG A 157 -11.23 23.22 -13.97
CA ARG A 157 -12.36 22.28 -14.09
C ARG A 157 -12.08 21.24 -15.18
N GLU A 158 -11.47 21.69 -16.26
CA GLU A 158 -11.14 20.92 -17.45
C GLU A 158 -10.09 19.84 -17.11
N VAL A 159 -9.03 20.20 -16.40
CA VAL A 159 -8.03 19.24 -15.90
C VAL A 159 -8.68 18.23 -14.95
N LYS A 160 -9.51 18.68 -14.00
CA LYS A 160 -10.20 17.75 -13.08
C LYS A 160 -11.06 16.72 -13.81
N GLN A 161 -11.76 17.13 -14.86
CA GLN A 161 -12.59 16.23 -15.67
C GLN A 161 -11.74 15.21 -16.42
N GLN A 162 -10.59 15.62 -16.95
CA GLN A 162 -9.66 14.70 -17.62
C GLN A 162 -9.02 13.70 -16.66
N LEU A 163 -8.59 14.15 -15.47
CA LEU A 163 -8.10 13.25 -14.42
C LEU A 163 -9.17 12.22 -14.06
N LYS A 164 -10.43 12.64 -13.89
CA LYS A 164 -11.52 11.73 -13.57
C LYS A 164 -11.75 10.71 -14.69
N LYS A 165 -11.79 11.15 -15.95
CA LYS A 165 -11.93 10.27 -17.10
C LYS A 165 -10.79 9.26 -17.17
N LYS A 166 -9.54 9.72 -17.01
CA LYS A 166 -8.36 8.85 -17.03
C LYS A 166 -8.36 7.85 -15.87
N SER A 167 -8.74 8.28 -14.67
CA SER A 167 -8.96 7.42 -13.51
C SER A 167 -9.96 6.30 -13.82
N GLU A 168 -11.11 6.62 -14.42
CA GLU A 168 -12.13 5.64 -14.79
C GLU A 168 -11.65 4.66 -15.87
N GLU A 169 -10.90 5.14 -16.86
CA GLU A 169 -10.29 4.31 -17.91
C GLU A 169 -9.26 3.33 -17.31
N ASN A 170 -8.36 3.83 -16.47
CA ASN A 170 -7.35 3.02 -15.80
C ASN A 170 -8.00 1.99 -14.86
N MET A 171 -9.08 2.36 -14.17
CA MET A 171 -9.81 1.44 -13.30
C MET A 171 -10.44 0.28 -14.09
N LYS A 172 -11.09 0.58 -15.23
CA LYS A 172 -11.64 -0.46 -16.11
C LYS A 172 -10.55 -1.38 -16.65
N GLU A 173 -9.40 -0.84 -17.03
CA GLU A 173 -8.30 -1.63 -17.56
C GLU A 173 -7.68 -2.52 -16.47
N MET A 174 -7.44 -1.98 -15.28
CA MET A 174 -6.99 -2.76 -14.13
C MET A 174 -7.97 -3.91 -13.82
N GLU A 175 -9.27 -3.64 -13.77
CA GLU A 175 -10.30 -4.65 -13.51
C GLU A 175 -10.37 -5.72 -14.60
N ARG A 176 -10.24 -5.33 -15.87
CA ARG A 176 -10.19 -6.25 -17.01
C ARG A 176 -9.01 -7.22 -16.87
N VAL A 177 -7.81 -6.69 -16.61
CA VAL A 177 -6.58 -7.51 -16.46
C VAL A 177 -6.69 -8.44 -15.25
N LEU A 178 -7.20 -7.94 -14.11
CA LEU A 178 -7.47 -8.78 -12.94
C LEU A 178 -8.47 -9.89 -13.23
N GLN A 179 -9.51 -9.60 -14.01
CA GLN A 179 -10.50 -10.60 -14.40
C GLN A 179 -9.89 -11.68 -15.30
N GLU A 180 -9.07 -11.29 -16.27
CA GLU A 180 -8.34 -12.23 -17.14
C GLU A 180 -7.43 -13.16 -16.34
N TYR A 181 -6.70 -12.62 -15.35
CA TYR A 181 -5.89 -13.43 -14.45
C TYR A 181 -6.75 -14.42 -13.63
N ARG A 182 -7.86 -13.96 -13.04
CA ARG A 182 -8.77 -14.84 -12.29
C ARG A 182 -9.30 -16.00 -13.14
N GLU A 183 -9.72 -15.72 -14.36
CA GLU A 183 -10.23 -16.74 -15.29
C GLU A 183 -9.15 -17.74 -15.72
N ASP A 184 -7.91 -17.28 -15.91
CA ASP A 184 -6.79 -18.15 -16.27
C ASP A 184 -6.42 -19.09 -15.11
N VAL A 185 -6.39 -18.57 -13.88
CA VAL A 185 -6.15 -19.35 -12.67
C VAL A 185 -7.27 -20.39 -12.43
N GLU A 186 -8.53 -20.02 -12.64
CA GLU A 186 -9.66 -20.94 -12.53
C GLU A 186 -9.57 -22.09 -13.54
N LYS A 187 -9.18 -21.81 -14.79
CA LYS A 187 -8.99 -22.83 -15.83
C LYS A 187 -7.86 -23.82 -15.50
N GLN A 188 -6.82 -23.35 -14.83
CA GLN A 188 -5.69 -24.18 -14.42
C GLN A 188 -6.01 -25.09 -13.23
N GLY A 189 -7.09 -24.83 -12.49
CA GLY A 189 -7.53 -25.71 -11.40
C GLY A 189 -6.57 -25.73 -10.20
N ILE A 190 -5.76 -24.69 -10.03
CA ILE A 190 -4.81 -24.59 -8.91
C ILE A 190 -5.58 -24.57 -7.58
N PRO A 191 -5.24 -25.46 -6.62
CA PRO A 191 -5.94 -25.54 -5.35
C PRO A 191 -6.03 -24.19 -4.63
N VAL A 192 -7.20 -23.89 -4.07
CA VAL A 192 -7.46 -22.63 -3.34
C VAL A 192 -6.47 -22.45 -2.19
N ASP A 193 -6.13 -23.51 -1.48
CA ASP A 193 -5.23 -23.45 -0.32
C ASP A 193 -3.81 -23.06 -0.71
N VAL A 194 -3.32 -23.52 -1.86
CA VAL A 194 -2.00 -23.10 -2.39
C VAL A 194 -2.02 -21.61 -2.72
N ARG A 195 -3.11 -21.09 -3.29
CA ARG A 195 -3.25 -19.66 -3.60
C ARG A 195 -3.33 -18.79 -2.36
N ARG A 196 -4.05 -19.25 -1.33
CA ARG A 196 -4.17 -18.51 -0.04
C ARG A 196 -2.84 -18.39 0.70
N GLN A 197 -1.95 -19.35 0.53
CA GLN A 197 -0.61 -19.33 1.12
C GLN A 197 0.31 -18.24 0.53
N LEU A 198 -0.06 -17.59 -0.57
CA LEU A 198 0.79 -16.61 -1.26
C LEU A 198 0.41 -15.14 -1.02
N GLN A 199 -0.49 -14.86 -0.06
CA GLN A 199 -0.99 -13.51 0.23
C GLN A 199 0.02 -12.65 1.03
N PHE A 200 1.21 -12.43 0.48
CA PHE A 200 2.27 -11.66 1.12
C PHE A 200 2.27 -10.17 0.75
N HIS A 201 1.18 -9.64 0.15
CA HIS A 201 1.08 -8.22 -0.20
C HIS A 201 1.44 -7.33 1.00
N ASP A 202 2.32 -6.35 0.77
CA ASP A 202 2.91 -5.44 1.77
C ASP A 202 3.85 -6.07 2.82
N CYS A 203 4.16 -7.36 2.71
CA CYS A 203 5.21 -7.99 3.52
C CYS A 203 6.61 -7.64 2.98
N ILE A 204 7.59 -7.43 3.86
CA ILE A 204 8.98 -7.19 3.48
C ILE A 204 9.75 -8.49 3.50
N VAL A 205 10.45 -8.84 2.42
CA VAL A 205 11.36 -9.99 2.41
C VAL A 205 12.57 -9.69 3.29
N THR A 206 12.74 -10.41 4.39
CA THR A 206 13.86 -10.24 5.33
C THR A 206 15.02 -11.18 5.03
N THR A 207 14.70 -12.37 4.52
CA THR A 207 15.69 -13.41 4.22
C THR A 207 15.35 -14.11 2.91
N LEU A 208 16.38 -14.46 2.13
CA LEU A 208 16.28 -15.34 0.97
C LEU A 208 17.38 -16.41 1.07
N LEU A 209 16.99 -17.67 1.27
CA LEU A 209 17.90 -18.81 1.30
C LEU A 209 17.68 -19.67 0.07
N ASN A 210 18.74 -19.91 -0.69
CA ASN A 210 18.71 -20.71 -1.92
C ASN A 210 19.52 -21.99 -1.72
N GLY A 211 18.83 -23.12 -1.59
CA GLY A 211 19.41 -24.47 -1.50
C GLY A 211 18.68 -25.42 -2.43
N ASP A 212 18.39 -26.64 -1.96
CA ASP A 212 17.50 -27.57 -2.69
C ASP A 212 16.06 -27.00 -2.77
N ASP A 213 15.65 -26.29 -1.72
CA ASP A 213 14.44 -25.47 -1.67
C ASP A 213 14.81 -23.98 -1.68
N LEU A 214 13.91 -23.13 -2.16
CA LEU A 214 14.00 -21.68 -1.98
C LEU A 214 13.14 -21.26 -0.80
N VAL A 215 13.74 -20.65 0.21
CA VAL A 215 13.05 -20.20 1.42
C VAL A 215 13.11 -18.68 1.51
N LEU A 216 11.94 -18.05 1.66
CA LEU A 216 11.79 -16.63 1.94
C LEU A 216 11.22 -16.46 3.34
N GLN A 217 11.77 -15.51 4.10
CA GLN A 217 11.17 -15.03 5.35
C GLN A 217 10.69 -13.60 5.17
N PHE A 218 9.65 -13.26 5.93
CA PHE A 218 8.95 -12.01 5.79
C PHE A 218 8.79 -11.30 7.14
N ASP A 219 8.85 -9.98 7.10
CA ASP A 219 8.21 -9.13 8.10
C ASP A 219 6.78 -8.87 7.65
N SER A 220 5.82 -9.56 8.29
CA SER A 220 4.40 -9.54 7.94
C SER A 220 3.60 -8.45 8.66
N ARG A 221 4.23 -7.62 9.51
CA ARG A 221 3.52 -6.61 10.32
C ARG A 221 2.77 -5.55 9.49
N GLY A 222 3.19 -5.36 8.23
CA GLY A 222 2.52 -4.46 7.28
C GLY A 222 1.51 -5.16 6.35
N GLY A 223 1.48 -6.49 6.33
CA GLY A 223 0.63 -7.28 5.45
C GLY A 223 -0.64 -7.77 6.12
N PHE A 224 -1.51 -8.42 5.34
CA PHE A 224 -2.78 -8.99 5.79
C PHE A 224 -2.72 -10.51 6.00
N THR A 225 -1.53 -11.03 6.33
CA THR A 225 -1.26 -12.47 6.48
C THR A 225 -0.51 -12.76 7.78
N GLU A 226 -0.81 -13.92 8.38
CA GLU A 226 -0.09 -14.44 9.55
C GLU A 226 1.16 -15.24 9.14
N PHE A 227 1.27 -15.61 7.85
CA PHE A 227 2.44 -16.33 7.36
C PHE A 227 3.67 -15.42 7.35
N SER A 228 4.77 -15.89 7.94
CA SER A 228 6.05 -15.20 8.00
C SER A 228 7.15 -15.91 7.20
N LYS A 229 6.83 -17.07 6.60
CA LYS A 229 7.77 -17.84 5.78
C LYS A 229 7.09 -18.52 4.59
N LEU A 230 7.81 -18.57 3.47
CA LEU A 230 7.44 -19.28 2.25
C LEU A 230 8.58 -20.21 1.82
N THR A 231 8.26 -21.48 1.62
CA THR A 231 9.18 -22.49 1.10
C THR A 231 8.68 -22.99 -0.26
N LEU A 232 9.50 -22.84 -1.28
CA LEU A 232 9.27 -23.36 -2.63
C LEU A 232 10.14 -24.61 -2.82
N LYS A 233 9.50 -25.76 -3.03
CA LYS A 233 10.18 -27.07 -3.08
C LYS A 233 10.85 -27.32 -4.42
N ALA A 234 12.07 -27.88 -4.37
CA ALA A 234 12.87 -28.19 -5.56
C ALA A 234 12.93 -26.99 -6.54
N ALA A 235 13.20 -25.81 -5.99
CA ALA A 235 12.97 -24.56 -6.68
C ALA A 235 14.08 -24.21 -7.68
N LYS A 236 13.67 -23.61 -8.80
CA LYS A 236 14.56 -23.06 -9.83
C LYS A 236 14.19 -21.62 -10.12
N ILE A 237 15.09 -20.69 -9.78
CA ILE A 237 14.95 -19.29 -10.15
C ILE A 237 15.12 -19.16 -11.66
N LEU A 238 14.07 -18.76 -12.36
CA LEU A 238 14.08 -18.47 -13.80
C LEU A 238 14.49 -17.03 -14.08
N LYS A 239 14.12 -16.10 -13.18
CA LYS A 239 14.44 -14.68 -13.29
C LYS A 239 14.56 -14.06 -11.90
N GLN A 240 15.57 -13.22 -11.70
CA GLN A 240 15.70 -12.36 -10.53
C GLN A 240 16.27 -11.02 -10.97
N GLU A 241 15.52 -9.95 -10.79
CA GLU A 241 15.98 -8.59 -11.06
C GLU A 241 16.41 -7.92 -9.74
N GLY A 242 17.70 -7.60 -9.62
CA GLY A 242 18.19 -6.90 -8.44
C GLY A 242 18.10 -7.71 -7.13
N ALA A 243 18.08 -6.97 -6.01
CA ALA A 243 17.97 -7.53 -4.67
C ALA A 243 16.51 -7.80 -4.31
N VAL A 244 16.24 -8.99 -3.76
CA VAL A 244 14.93 -9.39 -3.24
C VAL A 244 14.78 -9.00 -1.77
N VAL A 245 15.84 -9.20 -0.97
CA VAL A 245 15.85 -8.85 0.45
C VAL A 245 15.72 -7.34 0.64
N GLY A 246 14.88 -6.95 1.60
CA GLY A 246 14.52 -5.57 1.90
C GLY A 246 13.44 -4.99 0.99
N LYS A 247 12.87 -5.78 0.07
CA LYS A 247 11.78 -5.35 -0.81
C LYS A 247 10.43 -5.78 -0.27
N TYR A 248 9.42 -4.94 -0.53
CA TYR A 248 8.02 -5.27 -0.32
C TYR A 248 7.52 -6.15 -1.45
N TRP A 249 6.75 -7.17 -1.09
CA TRP A 249 5.99 -7.99 -2.01
C TRP A 249 4.75 -7.24 -2.45
N LEU A 250 4.65 -6.95 -3.75
CA LEU A 250 3.54 -6.18 -4.31
C LEU A 250 2.44 -7.09 -4.82
N TYR A 251 2.74 -7.93 -5.81
CA TYR A 251 1.75 -8.81 -6.43
C TYR A 251 2.39 -10.10 -6.90
N GLU A 252 1.59 -11.15 -6.96
CA GLU A 252 2.01 -12.45 -7.44
C GLU A 252 1.06 -13.05 -8.46
N GLU A 253 1.64 -13.84 -9.36
CA GLU A 253 0.91 -14.70 -10.27
C GLU A 253 1.38 -16.13 -10.09
N LEU A 254 0.44 -17.07 -10.10
CA LEU A 254 0.73 -18.48 -9.98
C LEU A 254 0.16 -19.24 -11.18
N TYR A 255 1.04 -19.96 -11.87
CA TYR A 255 0.69 -20.80 -13.01
C TYR A 255 1.05 -22.26 -12.74
N GLN A 256 0.30 -23.18 -13.34
CA GLN A 256 0.62 -24.61 -13.38
C GLN A 256 1.16 -24.98 -14.76
N ILE A 257 2.40 -25.47 -14.82
CA ILE A 257 3.09 -25.82 -16.06
C ILE A 257 3.76 -27.19 -15.87
N ASP A 258 3.40 -28.16 -16.72
CA ASP A 258 4.01 -29.51 -16.71
C ASP A 258 4.01 -30.22 -15.34
N ASN A 259 2.94 -30.03 -14.55
CA ASN A 259 2.77 -30.50 -13.15
C ASN A 259 3.66 -29.80 -12.10
N GLU A 260 4.34 -28.71 -12.46
CA GLU A 260 5.03 -27.81 -11.55
C GLU A 260 4.26 -26.49 -11.41
N TYR A 261 4.63 -25.72 -10.40
CA TYR A 261 4.20 -24.34 -10.23
C TYR A 261 5.24 -23.38 -10.80
N GLU A 262 4.78 -22.32 -11.47
CA GLU A 262 5.61 -21.17 -11.84
C GLU A 262 5.03 -19.92 -11.15
N LEU A 263 5.78 -19.42 -10.16
CA LEU A 263 5.44 -18.26 -9.35
C LEU A 263 6.15 -17.02 -9.91
N HIS A 264 5.40 -15.99 -10.26
CA HIS A 264 5.90 -14.69 -10.66
C HIS A 264 5.59 -13.69 -9.56
N VAL A 265 6.59 -12.94 -9.12
CA VAL A 265 6.47 -11.98 -8.04
C VAL A 265 6.96 -10.62 -8.51
N LEU A 266 6.14 -9.60 -8.27
CA LEU A 266 6.50 -8.20 -8.41
C LEU A 266 6.92 -7.65 -7.04
N LEU A 267 8.09 -7.03 -7.00
CA LEU A 267 8.70 -6.46 -5.81
C LEU A 267 8.86 -4.95 -5.97
N ASN A 268 8.71 -4.21 -4.88
CA ASN A 268 8.80 -2.76 -4.91
C ASN A 268 10.23 -2.23 -5.18
N GLY A 269 10.32 -0.97 -5.55
CA GLY A 269 11.59 -0.27 -5.81
C GLY A 269 11.51 0.65 -7.02
N GLU A 270 12.56 1.42 -7.22
CA GLU A 270 12.75 2.25 -8.42
C GLU A 270 14.08 1.88 -9.10
N PRO A 271 14.05 1.10 -10.20
CA PRO A 271 12.88 0.49 -10.83
C PRO A 271 12.32 -0.69 -10.01
N MET A 272 11.04 -1.03 -10.22
CA MET A 272 10.45 -2.25 -9.69
C MET A 272 11.17 -3.48 -10.22
N SER A 273 11.24 -4.53 -9.40
CA SER A 273 11.95 -5.78 -9.70
C SER A 273 11.03 -6.98 -9.75
N GLU A 274 11.46 -8.02 -10.45
CA GLU A 274 10.73 -9.27 -10.59
C GLU A 274 11.54 -10.48 -10.09
N LEU A 275 10.83 -11.43 -9.50
CA LEU A 275 11.33 -12.76 -9.17
C LEU A 275 10.41 -13.79 -9.83
N ILE A 276 10.95 -14.69 -10.65
CA ILE A 276 10.20 -15.79 -11.28
C ILE A 276 10.87 -17.09 -10.87
N VAL A 277 10.09 -18.01 -10.30
CA VAL A 277 10.57 -19.27 -9.75
C VAL A 277 9.68 -20.41 -10.21
N ARG A 278 10.28 -21.52 -10.63
CA ARG A 278 9.57 -22.80 -10.76
C ARG A 278 9.81 -23.67 -9.55
N CYS A 279 8.80 -24.40 -9.10
CA CYS A 279 8.88 -25.31 -7.97
C CYS A 279 7.85 -26.43 -8.08
N THR A 280 8.10 -27.54 -7.41
CA THR A 280 7.19 -28.69 -7.41
C THR A 280 6.07 -28.54 -6.37
N ASP A 281 6.29 -27.74 -5.32
CA ASP A 281 5.33 -27.51 -4.25
C ASP A 281 5.60 -26.18 -3.53
N ILE A 282 4.58 -25.67 -2.82
CA ILE A 282 4.57 -24.37 -2.15
C ILE A 282 4.02 -24.55 -0.73
N VAL A 283 4.78 -24.12 0.27
CA VAL A 283 4.40 -24.20 1.69
C VAL A 283 4.62 -22.87 2.38
N ALA A 284 3.58 -22.28 2.97
CA ALA A 284 3.68 -21.12 3.84
C ALA A 284 3.46 -21.50 5.32
N GLU A 285 4.24 -20.88 6.21
CA GLU A 285 4.28 -21.21 7.64
C GLU A 285 4.18 -19.94 8.50
N ILE A 286 3.61 -20.09 9.70
CA ILE A 286 3.63 -19.09 10.76
C ILE A 286 4.83 -19.44 11.65
N GLU A 287 5.83 -18.56 11.71
CA GLU A 287 6.98 -18.60 12.63
C GLU A 287 6.95 -17.44 13.61
#